data_AF-A0A4Q5C6G5-F1
#
_entry.id   AF-A0A4Q5C6G5-F1
#
_cell.length_a   1.000
_cell.length_b   1.000
_cell.length_c   1.000
_cell.angle_alpha   90.00
_cell.angle_beta   90.00
_cell.angle_gamma   90.00
#
_symmetry.space_group_name_H-M   'P 1'
#
loop_
_entity.id
_entity.type
_entity.pdbx_description
1 polymer ?
#
loop_
_entity_poly.entity_id
_entity_poly.type
_entity_poly.pdbx_seq_one_letter_code
_entity_poly.pdbx_strand_id
1 'polypeptide(L)'
;MKKIKILIYKLWNKVYCWCHKKPKVVGTDDTLDKLIKDNCSISRFGDGEFSLILGGSIAFQRYDKVLEEKLREVLESESERHLVGIPNVFGNLAEFSEESRKWWENYLLGNRKKIYSILPKNKIFYDAQITRIYINRKDKSHSRDRFEKIKTLWNNKNILIVEGALSRCGGE
;
A
#
# COMPACT_ATOMS: atom_id res chain seq x y z
N MET A 1 -28.34 2.51 -17.74
CA MET A 1 -27.04 3.03 -18.22
C MET A 1 -25.86 2.79 -17.26
N LYS A 2 -25.90 3.19 -15.97
CA LYS A 2 -24.75 3.01 -15.04
C LYS A 2 -24.30 1.54 -14.84
N LYS A 3 -25.24 0.58 -14.69
CA LYS A 3 -24.92 -0.85 -14.51
C LYS A 3 -24.19 -1.47 -15.71
N ILE A 4 -24.59 -1.11 -16.93
CA ILE A 4 -23.95 -1.57 -18.17
C ILE A 4 -22.51 -1.06 -18.26
N LYS A 5 -22.31 0.24 -17.96
CA LYS A 5 -20.96 0.84 -17.93
C LYS A 5 -20.04 0.14 -16.93
N ILE A 6 -20.52 -0.18 -15.73
CA ILE A 6 -19.75 -0.93 -14.73
C ILE A 6 -19.40 -2.34 -15.23
N LEU A 7 -20.34 -3.03 -15.90
CA LEU A 7 -20.08 -4.36 -16.45
C LEU A 7 -18.98 -4.32 -17.53
N ILE A 8 -19.02 -3.31 -18.40
CA ILE A 8 -17.98 -3.07 -19.42
C ILE A 8 -16.63 -2.83 -18.75
N TYR A 9 -16.54 -1.98 -17.73
CA TYR A 9 -15.29 -1.76 -17.01
C TYR A 9 -14.78 -3.03 -16.33
N LYS A 10 -15.67 -3.86 -15.75
CA LYS A 10 -15.29 -5.12 -15.12
C LYS A 10 -14.70 -6.10 -16.15
N LEU A 11 -15.34 -6.21 -17.32
CA LEU A 11 -14.84 -7.04 -18.41
C LEU A 11 -13.50 -6.52 -18.92
N TRP A 12 -13.39 -5.22 -19.18
CA TRP A 12 -12.16 -4.58 -19.61
C TRP A 12 -11.03 -4.78 -18.60
N ASN A 13 -11.29 -4.63 -17.30
CA ASN A 13 -10.30 -4.84 -16.25
C ASN A 13 -9.84 -6.31 -16.18
N LYS A 14 -10.74 -7.28 -16.42
CA LYS A 14 -10.36 -8.70 -16.54
C LYS A 14 -9.41 -8.93 -17.72
N VAL A 15 -9.74 -8.39 -18.90
CA VAL A 15 -8.87 -8.47 -20.08
C VAL A 15 -7.53 -7.79 -19.81
N TYR A 16 -7.54 -6.61 -19.17
CA TYR A 16 -6.33 -5.90 -18.80
C TYR A 16 -5.42 -6.73 -17.88
N CYS A 17 -5.98 -7.33 -16.83
CA CYS A 17 -5.25 -8.23 -15.92
C CYS A 17 -4.76 -9.51 -16.59
N TRP A 18 -5.43 -10.00 -17.64
CA TRP A 18 -4.97 -11.14 -18.41
C TRP A 18 -3.76 -10.78 -19.28
N CYS A 19 -3.74 -9.58 -19.86
CA CYS A 19 -2.63 -9.09 -20.69
C CYS A 19 -1.45 -8.52 -19.88
N HIS A 20 -1.61 -8.23 -18.58
CA HIS A 20 -0.58 -7.57 -17.77
C HIS A 20 -0.24 -8.37 -16.52
N LYS A 21 1.06 -8.57 -16.31
CA LYS A 21 1.56 -9.18 -15.08
C LYS A 21 1.28 -8.26 -13.88
N LYS A 22 0.67 -8.82 -12.84
CA LYS A 22 0.44 -8.08 -11.59
C LYS A 22 1.78 -7.71 -10.92
N PRO A 23 1.86 -6.56 -10.21
CA PRO A 23 2.97 -6.25 -9.34
C PRO A 23 3.23 -7.37 -8.34
N LYS A 24 4.50 -7.65 -8.06
CA LYS A 24 4.90 -8.60 -7.02
C LYS A 24 4.98 -7.85 -5.69
N VAL A 25 4.18 -8.28 -4.72
CA VAL A 25 4.16 -7.70 -3.38
C VAL A 25 4.39 -8.81 -2.37
N VAL A 26 5.41 -8.66 -1.53
CA VAL A 26 5.71 -9.54 -0.39
C VAL A 26 4.61 -9.40 0.65
N GLY A 27 4.19 -10.51 1.26
CA GLY A 27 3.09 -10.53 2.22
C GLY A 27 3.36 -9.70 3.48
N THR A 28 2.31 -9.40 4.23
CA THR A 28 2.40 -8.57 5.46
C THR A 28 3.38 -9.16 6.48
N ASP A 29 3.28 -10.47 6.74
CA ASP A 29 4.08 -11.13 7.77
C ASP A 29 5.56 -11.20 7.36
N ASP A 30 5.84 -11.59 6.12
CA ASP A 30 7.20 -11.60 5.54
C ASP A 30 7.81 -10.18 5.48
N THR A 31 6.98 -9.17 5.21
CA THR A 31 7.43 -7.76 5.22
C THR A 31 7.87 -7.33 6.62
N LEU A 32 7.07 -7.66 7.65
CA LEU A 32 7.43 -7.38 9.04
C LEU A 32 8.70 -8.13 9.44
N ASP A 33 8.82 -9.40 9.06
CA ASP A 33 10.00 -10.21 9.37
C ASP A 33 11.27 -9.65 8.71
N LYS A 34 11.18 -9.17 7.46
CA LYS A 34 12.30 -8.52 6.79
C LYS A 34 12.70 -7.21 7.48
N LEU A 35 11.73 -6.40 7.90
CA LEU A 35 12.01 -5.14 8.62
C LEU A 35 12.74 -5.40 9.95
N ILE A 36 12.31 -6.41 10.70
CA ILE A 36 12.92 -6.79 11.97
C ILE A 36 14.35 -7.33 11.73
N LYS A 37 14.50 -8.27 10.79
CA LYS A 37 15.76 -8.96 10.54
C LYS A 37 16.84 -8.03 9.97
N ASP A 38 16.48 -7.25 8.96
CA ASP A 38 17.45 -6.49 8.18
C ASP A 38 17.57 -5.03 8.65
N ASN A 39 16.72 -4.61 9.60
CA ASN A 39 16.67 -3.26 10.16
C ASN A 39 16.57 -2.18 9.06
N CYS A 40 15.79 -2.46 8.02
CA CYS A 40 15.56 -1.57 6.88
C CYS A 40 14.58 -0.44 7.22
N SER A 41 14.72 0.68 6.51
CA SER A 41 13.66 1.70 6.45
C SER A 41 12.54 1.25 5.49
N ILE A 42 11.35 1.83 5.60
CA ILE A 42 10.26 1.58 4.65
C ILE A 42 9.46 2.84 4.31
N SER A 43 9.20 3.05 3.02
CA SER A 43 8.21 4.00 2.54
C SER A 43 7.02 3.24 1.98
N ARG A 44 5.81 3.66 2.34
CA ARG A 44 4.57 2.96 1.97
C ARG A 44 3.71 3.86 1.09
N PHE A 45 3.31 3.34 -0.06
CA PHE A 45 2.45 4.01 -1.01
C PHE A 45 1.05 3.40 -0.92
N GLY A 46 0.06 4.22 -0.60
CA GLY A 46 -1.36 3.90 -0.61
C GLY A 46 -2.07 4.51 -1.81
N ASP A 47 -3.41 4.51 -1.72
CA ASP A 47 -4.27 5.20 -2.67
C ASP A 47 -4.00 6.70 -2.74
N GLY A 48 -3.66 7.31 -1.60
CA GLY A 48 -3.31 8.73 -1.52
C GLY A 48 -2.03 9.08 -2.29
N GLU A 49 -0.95 8.34 -2.06
CA GLU A 49 0.32 8.57 -2.76
C GLU A 49 0.19 8.31 -4.26
N PHE A 50 -0.56 7.28 -4.67
CA PHE A 50 -0.86 7.08 -6.10
C PHE A 50 -1.65 8.25 -6.70
N SER A 51 -2.61 8.81 -5.96
CA SER A 51 -3.35 10.00 -6.39
C SER A 51 -2.41 11.18 -6.61
N LEU A 52 -1.52 11.46 -5.65
CA LEU A 52 -0.54 12.55 -5.73
C LEU A 52 0.41 12.39 -6.93
N ILE A 53 0.96 11.19 -7.14
CA ILE A 53 1.84 10.87 -8.29
C ILE A 53 1.12 11.08 -9.64
N LEU A 54 -0.19 10.87 -9.66
CA LEU A 54 -1.03 11.00 -10.84
C LEU A 54 -1.65 12.41 -11.00
N GLY A 55 -1.15 13.41 -10.27
CA GLY A 55 -1.59 14.81 -10.38
C GLY A 55 -2.82 15.17 -9.56
N GLY A 56 -3.28 14.28 -8.68
CA GLY A 56 -4.42 14.49 -7.79
C GLY A 56 -4.05 15.20 -6.49
N SER A 57 -5.05 15.72 -5.79
CA SER A 57 -4.94 16.16 -4.39
C SER A 57 -5.69 15.18 -3.49
N ILE A 58 -5.32 15.13 -2.21
CA ILE A 58 -6.04 14.37 -1.17
C ILE A 58 -6.42 15.29 -0.01
N ALA A 59 -7.24 14.78 0.92
CA ALA A 59 -7.87 15.60 1.96
C ALA A 59 -6.88 16.44 2.79
N PHE A 60 -5.70 15.89 3.07
CA PHE A 60 -4.68 16.50 3.93
C PHE A 60 -3.39 16.88 3.18
N GLN A 61 -3.36 16.74 1.85
CA GLN A 61 -2.19 17.07 1.04
C GLN A 61 -2.64 17.54 -0.35
N ARG A 62 -2.43 18.82 -0.65
CA ARG A 62 -2.64 19.36 -2.00
C ARG A 62 -1.57 18.83 -2.95
N TYR A 63 -1.94 18.71 -4.22
CA TYR A 63 -0.98 18.43 -5.28
C TYR A 63 0.13 19.47 -5.25
N ASP A 64 1.36 18.98 -5.37
CA ASP A 64 2.56 19.78 -5.51
C ASP A 64 3.52 19.01 -6.42
N LYS A 65 4.13 19.71 -7.38
CA LYS A 65 4.96 19.06 -8.39
C LYS A 65 6.24 18.48 -7.80
N VAL A 66 6.84 19.17 -6.84
CA VAL A 66 8.07 18.72 -6.17
C VAL A 66 7.77 17.47 -5.35
N LEU A 67 6.64 17.44 -4.64
CA LEU A 67 6.20 16.25 -3.91
C LEU A 67 5.95 15.06 -4.86
N GLU A 68 5.30 15.29 -6.00
CA GLU A 68 5.08 14.25 -7.02
C GLU A 68 6.41 13.62 -7.47
N GLU A 69 7.40 14.46 -7.81
CA GLU A 69 8.72 14.03 -8.26
C GLU A 69 9.45 13.24 -7.17
N LYS A 70 9.39 13.69 -5.92
CA LYS A 70 9.98 12.97 -4.78
C LYS A 70 9.30 11.65 -4.48
N LEU A 71 7.98 11.58 -4.62
CA LEU A 71 7.26 10.32 -4.50
C LEU A 71 7.66 9.32 -5.60
N ARG A 72 7.88 9.78 -6.84
CA ARG A 72 8.37 8.94 -7.94
C ARG A 72 9.78 8.42 -7.67
N GLU A 73 10.68 9.29 -7.23
CA GLU A 73 12.07 8.93 -6.86
C GLU A 73 12.07 7.81 -5.80
N VAL A 74 11.26 7.94 -4.74
CA VAL A 74 11.15 6.94 -3.68
C VAL A 74 10.49 5.65 -4.18
N LEU A 75 9.50 5.74 -5.06
CA LEU A 75 8.83 4.57 -5.64
C LEU A 75 9.80 3.75 -6.52
N GLU A 76 10.72 4.42 -7.19
CA GLU A 76 11.74 3.84 -8.07
C GLU A 76 12.96 3.31 -7.31
N SER A 77 13.30 3.88 -6.14
CA SER A 77 14.45 3.50 -5.27
C SER A 77 14.75 1.99 -5.18
N GLU A 78 15.95 1.58 -5.57
CA GLU A 78 16.43 0.18 -5.49
C GLU A 78 17.38 -0.07 -4.30
N SER A 79 17.37 0.80 -3.30
CA SER A 79 18.27 0.68 -2.14
C SER A 79 17.99 -0.58 -1.32
N GLU A 80 19.02 -1.37 -1.03
CA GLU A 80 18.91 -2.60 -0.24
C GLU A 80 18.46 -2.36 1.22
N ARG A 81 18.71 -1.15 1.76
CA ARG A 81 18.34 -0.76 3.13
C ARG A 81 17.01 -0.01 3.21
N HIS A 82 16.28 0.10 2.10
CA HIS A 82 15.00 0.79 2.04
C HIS A 82 13.97 -0.04 1.27
N LEU A 83 12.91 -0.42 1.96
CA LEU A 83 11.80 -1.16 1.37
C LEU A 83 10.79 -0.18 0.77
N VAL A 84 10.33 -0.48 -0.44
CA VAL A 84 9.22 0.24 -1.08
C VAL A 84 7.95 -0.59 -0.97
N GLY A 85 6.99 -0.09 -0.20
CA GLY A 85 5.72 -0.75 0.06
C GLY A 85 4.59 -0.27 -0.85
N ILE A 86 3.82 -1.17 -1.44
CA ILE A 86 2.53 -0.88 -2.10
C ILE A 86 1.45 -1.81 -1.54
N PRO A 87 0.14 -1.52 -1.68
CA PRO A 87 -0.88 -2.35 -1.08
C PRO A 87 -0.90 -3.72 -1.79
N ASN A 88 -0.90 -4.82 -1.03
CA ASN A 88 -0.97 -6.18 -1.61
C ASN A 88 -2.39 -6.53 -2.08
N VAL A 89 -2.89 -5.81 -3.09
CA VAL A 89 -4.30 -5.82 -3.49
C VAL A 89 -4.50 -6.08 -4.98
N PHE A 90 -3.41 -6.25 -5.73
CA PHE A 90 -3.46 -6.40 -7.18
C PHE A 90 -3.82 -7.81 -7.64
N GLY A 91 -3.78 -8.79 -6.72
CA GLY A 91 -4.10 -10.20 -6.94
C GLY A 91 -5.33 -10.66 -6.17
N ASN A 92 -5.15 -11.68 -5.33
CA ASN A 92 -6.22 -12.23 -4.50
C ASN A 92 -6.51 -11.29 -3.32
N LEU A 93 -7.79 -11.08 -3.01
CA LEU A 93 -8.27 -10.23 -1.90
C LEU A 93 -8.98 -11.03 -0.80
N ALA A 94 -8.85 -12.35 -0.79
CA ALA A 94 -9.57 -13.24 0.15
C ALA A 94 -9.22 -13.01 1.63
N GLU A 95 -8.05 -12.45 1.91
CA GLU A 95 -7.62 -12.11 3.27
C GLU A 95 -8.31 -10.86 3.84
N PHE A 96 -8.93 -10.04 2.99
CA PHE A 96 -9.58 -8.80 3.39
C PHE A 96 -11.02 -9.02 3.82
N SER A 97 -11.49 -8.19 4.75
CA SER A 97 -12.92 -8.11 5.10
C SER A 97 -13.75 -7.79 3.86
N GLU A 98 -15.04 -8.11 3.90
CA GLU A 98 -15.90 -7.89 2.74
C GLU A 98 -15.94 -6.41 2.31
N GLU A 99 -15.99 -5.49 3.27
CA GLU A 99 -15.94 -4.05 3.05
C GLU A 99 -14.64 -3.63 2.37
N SER A 100 -13.49 -4.04 2.93
CA SER A 100 -12.18 -3.69 2.39
C SER A 100 -11.97 -4.29 0.98
N ARG A 101 -12.41 -5.54 0.77
CA ARG A 101 -12.38 -6.18 -0.56
C ARG A 101 -13.20 -5.39 -1.58
N LYS A 102 -14.46 -5.03 -1.24
CA LYS A 102 -15.33 -4.24 -2.13
C LYS A 102 -14.71 -2.88 -2.46
N TRP A 103 -14.12 -2.23 -1.47
CA TRP A 103 -13.46 -0.94 -1.67
C TRP A 103 -12.27 -1.07 -2.64
N TRP A 104 -11.36 -2.02 -2.41
CA TRP A 104 -10.21 -2.23 -3.30
C TRP A 104 -10.61 -2.65 -4.72
N GLU A 105 -11.62 -3.51 -4.86
CA GLU A 105 -12.17 -3.88 -6.18
C GLU A 105 -12.66 -2.64 -6.93
N ASN A 106 -13.44 -1.77 -6.28
CA ASN A 106 -13.95 -0.54 -6.88
C ASN A 106 -12.83 0.46 -7.18
N TYR A 107 -11.90 0.64 -6.26
CA TYR A 107 -10.76 1.54 -6.42
C TYR A 107 -9.89 1.11 -7.62
N LEU A 108 -9.56 -0.19 -7.72
CA LEU A 108 -8.75 -0.72 -8.81
C LEU A 108 -9.49 -0.72 -10.14
N LEU A 109 -10.81 -0.87 -10.16
CA LEU A 109 -11.60 -0.79 -11.40
C LEU A 109 -11.39 0.55 -12.14
N GLY A 110 -11.23 1.65 -11.40
CA GLY A 110 -10.97 2.98 -11.96
C GLY A 110 -9.49 3.33 -12.13
N ASN A 111 -8.61 2.76 -11.30
CA ASN A 111 -7.23 3.25 -11.18
C ASN A 111 -6.14 2.25 -11.60
N ARG A 112 -6.46 0.96 -11.79
CA ARG A 112 -5.44 -0.10 -12.02
C ARG A 112 -4.48 0.22 -13.15
N LYS A 113 -4.99 0.60 -14.33
CA LYS A 113 -4.13 0.94 -15.48
C LYS A 113 -3.20 2.12 -15.20
N LYS A 114 -3.69 3.16 -14.51
CA LYS A 114 -2.89 4.33 -14.15
C LYS A 114 -1.80 3.96 -13.14
N ILE A 115 -2.14 3.14 -12.15
CA ILE A 115 -1.17 2.63 -11.18
C ILE A 115 -0.11 1.78 -11.89
N TYR A 116 -0.51 0.86 -12.78
CA TYR A 116 0.44 0.01 -13.51
C TYR A 116 1.38 0.83 -14.41
N SER A 117 0.95 1.99 -14.93
CA SER A 117 1.81 2.85 -15.73
C SER A 117 2.88 3.60 -14.94
N ILE A 118 2.74 3.74 -13.61
CA ILE A 118 3.73 4.43 -12.77
C ILE A 118 4.60 3.46 -11.96
N LEU A 119 4.22 2.19 -11.86
CA LEU A 119 5.00 1.21 -11.11
C LEU A 119 6.21 0.73 -11.92
N PRO A 120 7.42 0.71 -11.33
CA PRO A 120 8.59 0.06 -11.91
C PRO A 120 8.29 -1.39 -12.32
N LYS A 121 8.68 -1.74 -13.55
CA LYS A 121 8.55 -3.11 -14.04
C LYS A 121 9.56 -4.03 -13.33
N ASN A 122 9.18 -5.27 -13.09
CA ASN A 122 10.02 -6.33 -12.50
C ASN A 122 10.56 -6.07 -11.07
N LYS A 123 10.15 -4.99 -10.41
CA LYS A 123 10.46 -4.72 -9.01
C LYS A 123 9.66 -5.61 -8.05
N ILE A 124 10.28 -5.99 -6.94
CA ILE A 124 9.61 -6.61 -5.80
C ILE A 124 9.25 -5.50 -4.83
N PHE A 125 7.96 -5.38 -4.51
CA PHE A 125 7.46 -4.47 -3.49
C PHE A 125 7.15 -5.21 -2.20
N TYR A 126 6.99 -4.44 -1.14
CA TYR A 126 6.57 -4.92 0.18
C TYR A 126 5.15 -4.46 0.49
N ASP A 127 4.54 -4.98 1.55
CA ASP A 127 3.15 -4.63 1.85
C ASP A 127 3.03 -3.27 2.55
N ALA A 128 2.37 -2.31 1.90
CA ALA A 128 2.04 -1.02 2.53
C ALA A 128 1.01 -1.15 3.67
N GLN A 129 0.29 -2.27 3.76
CA GLN A 129 -0.74 -2.54 4.77
C GLN A 129 -0.16 -3.04 6.11
N ILE A 130 1.16 -3.01 6.32
CA ILE A 130 1.76 -3.30 7.65
C ILE A 130 1.30 -2.33 8.76
N THR A 131 0.71 -1.18 8.41
CA THR A 131 0.07 -0.27 9.39
C THR A 131 -1.44 -0.46 9.49
N ARG A 132 -2.01 -1.45 8.79
CA ARG A 132 -3.45 -1.75 8.68
C ARG A 132 -3.71 -3.23 8.97
N ILE A 133 -3.07 -3.76 10.01
CA ILE A 133 -2.99 -5.20 10.31
C ILE A 133 -4.24 -5.81 10.97
N TYR A 134 -5.26 -5.00 11.29
CA TYR A 134 -6.43 -5.45 12.04
C TYR A 134 -7.76 -5.26 11.29
N ILE A 135 -8.26 -4.02 11.20
CA ILE A 135 -9.65 -3.74 10.80
C ILE A 135 -10.00 -4.25 9.38
N ASN A 136 -9.03 -4.21 8.47
CA ASN A 136 -9.20 -4.63 7.08
C ASN A 136 -9.12 -6.15 6.90
N ARG A 137 -8.73 -6.93 7.93
CA ARG A 137 -8.53 -8.38 7.80
C ARG A 137 -9.81 -9.14 8.08
N LYS A 138 -10.06 -10.16 7.25
CA LYS A 138 -11.16 -11.12 7.44
C LYS A 138 -10.89 -11.98 8.67
N ASP A 139 -9.75 -12.68 8.67
CA ASP A 139 -9.26 -13.40 9.84
C ASP A 139 -8.37 -12.47 10.69
N LYS A 140 -8.70 -12.38 11.97
CA LYS A 140 -8.01 -11.53 12.95
C LYS A 140 -7.11 -12.30 13.90
N SER A 141 -7.08 -13.64 13.81
CA SER A 141 -6.27 -14.51 14.65
C SER A 141 -4.79 -14.07 14.73
N HIS A 142 -4.21 -13.68 13.59
CA HIS A 142 -2.82 -13.23 13.48
C HIS A 142 -2.57 -11.77 13.89
N SER A 143 -3.60 -11.01 14.26
CA SER A 143 -3.44 -9.56 14.51
C SER A 143 -2.54 -9.30 15.72
N ARG A 144 -2.69 -10.12 16.78
CA ARG A 144 -1.88 -10.00 18.00
C ARG A 144 -0.40 -10.16 17.67
N ASP A 145 -0.04 -11.22 16.95
CA ASP A 145 1.35 -11.51 16.58
C ASP A 145 1.94 -10.39 15.71
N ARG A 146 1.15 -9.85 14.78
CA ARG A 146 1.57 -8.70 13.95
C ARG A 146 1.80 -7.44 14.79
N PHE A 147 0.96 -7.16 15.79
CA PHE A 147 1.20 -6.05 16.71
C PHE A 147 2.50 -6.25 17.51
N GLU A 148 2.78 -7.47 17.99
CA GLU A 148 4.04 -7.77 18.71
C GLU A 148 5.27 -7.66 17.79
N LYS A 149 5.17 -8.08 16.53
CA LYS A 149 6.22 -7.84 15.52
C LYS A 149 6.47 -6.34 15.32
N ILE A 150 5.41 -5.54 15.20
CA ILE A 150 5.52 -4.09 15.07
C ILE A 150 6.21 -3.48 16.31
N LYS A 151 5.82 -3.88 17.53
CA LYS A 151 6.46 -3.41 18.77
C LYS A 151 7.95 -3.76 18.82
N THR A 152 8.34 -4.92 18.30
CA THR A 152 9.74 -5.35 18.20
C THR A 152 10.59 -4.37 17.39
N LEU A 153 10.03 -3.69 16.37
CA LEU A 153 10.78 -2.75 15.52
C LEU A 153 11.43 -1.60 16.30
N TRP A 154 10.81 -1.19 17.40
CA TRP A 154 11.26 -0.08 18.27
C TRP A 154 11.59 -0.52 19.69
N ASN A 155 11.54 -1.82 20.00
CA ASN A 155 11.86 -2.32 21.32
C ASN A 155 13.32 -1.96 21.69
N ASN A 156 13.51 -1.39 22.89
CA ASN A 156 14.82 -0.94 23.39
C ASN A 156 15.57 0.04 22.45
N LYS A 157 14.84 0.85 21.68
CA LYS A 157 15.42 1.90 20.83
C LYS A 157 15.03 3.28 21.34
N ASN A 158 15.92 4.25 21.17
CA ASN A 158 15.58 5.67 21.31
C ASN A 158 14.81 6.11 20.07
N ILE A 159 13.58 6.59 20.24
CA ILE A 159 12.67 6.87 19.13
C ILE A 159 12.46 8.37 18.96
N LEU A 160 12.64 8.84 17.71
CA LEU A 160 12.14 10.13 17.27
C LEU A 160 10.85 9.89 16.47
N ILE A 161 9.74 10.45 16.94
CA ILE A 161 8.46 10.42 16.23
C ILE A 161 8.27 11.76 15.51
N VAL A 162 8.02 11.70 14.21
CA VAL A 162 7.65 12.87 13.38
C VAL A 162 6.24 12.64 12.88
N GLU A 163 5.29 13.45 13.36
CA GLU A 163 3.87 13.31 13.05
C GLU A 163 3.15 14.66 12.97
N GLY A 164 1.91 14.66 12.50
CA GLY A 164 1.07 15.85 12.49
C GLY A 164 0.55 16.19 13.88
N ALA A 165 0.19 17.46 14.10
CA ALA A 165 -0.26 17.95 15.41
C ALA A 165 -1.51 17.21 15.98
N LEU A 166 -2.30 16.59 15.12
CA LEU A 166 -3.50 15.83 15.50
C LEU A 166 -3.32 14.30 15.42
N SER A 167 -2.12 13.80 15.11
CA SER A 167 -1.85 12.37 14.97
C SER A 167 -1.80 11.65 16.32
N ARG A 168 -1.07 12.20 17.30
CA ARG A 168 -0.99 11.73 18.69
C ARG A 168 -0.74 10.22 18.79
N CYS A 169 0.18 9.69 18.00
CA CYS A 169 0.40 8.24 17.92
C CYS A 169 0.87 7.68 19.26
N GLY A 170 0.00 6.93 19.93
CA GLY A 170 0.29 6.27 21.22
C GLY A 170 0.24 7.20 22.44
N GLY A 171 -0.20 8.45 22.26
CA GLY A 171 -0.41 9.39 23.36
C GLY A 171 -1.76 9.20 24.07
N GLU A 172 -1.80 9.59 25.33
CA GLU A 172 -3.02 9.93 26.08
C GLU A 172 -3.68 11.21 25.54
#